data_AF-A0A8J7XJB6-F1
#
_entry.id   AF-A0A8J7XJB6-F1
#
_cell.length_a   1.000
_cell.length_b   1.000
_cell.length_c   1.000
_cell.angle_alpha   90.00
_cell.angle_beta   90.00
_cell.angle_gamma   90.00
#
_symmetry.space_group_name_H-M   'P 1'
#
loop_
_entity.id
_entity.type
_entity.pdbx_description
1 polymer ?
#
loop_
_entity_poly.entity_id
_entity_poly.type
_entity_poly.pdbx_seq_one_letter_code
_entity_poly.pdbx_strand_id
1 'polypeptide(L)'
;MATRQEIIEVIDKILEGTMSAEEAVTWVGYEIPRTSRCEDPASALTTILTELDPNPVVIKSGKWRERLLLHREVLVRGVPCPSMNLKTIQAYWMIFSPGEKVVLCQIRRTEKKERILELIVELWSGEQIFYEQVPLPVKRLTGPQLSEEDVEEKKDAYKKGVLTGEEALEWVIDQLESKPAVDHYAKLLKFYWNLRRPHEWFDPEYSEHSVTKNDPMVRIGKDLIKIAQKETKKIKKELGIK
;
A
#
# COMPACT_ATOMS: atom_id res chain seq x y z
N MET A 1 6.40 17.79 -0.68
CA MET A 1 5.62 16.65 -1.20
C MET A 1 6.30 16.34 -2.50
N ALA A 2 7.03 15.24 -2.54
CA ALA A 2 7.67 14.80 -3.75
C ALA A 2 6.61 14.32 -4.74
N THR A 3 6.76 14.74 -5.97
CA THR A 3 6.08 14.18 -7.12
C THR A 3 6.77 12.90 -7.56
N ARG A 4 6.06 12.03 -8.26
CA ARG A 4 6.62 10.81 -8.87
C ARG A 4 7.89 11.08 -9.68
N GLN A 5 7.89 12.17 -10.45
CA GLN A 5 9.04 12.57 -11.27
C GLN A 5 10.25 12.95 -10.40
N GLU A 6 10.05 13.71 -9.33
CA GLU A 6 11.13 14.05 -8.40
C GLU A 6 11.72 12.81 -7.72
N ILE A 7 10.89 11.80 -7.41
CA ILE A 7 11.37 10.53 -6.84
C ILE A 7 12.23 9.77 -7.86
N ILE A 8 11.80 9.70 -9.12
CA ILE A 8 12.58 9.08 -10.21
C ILE A 8 13.94 9.77 -10.36
N GLU A 9 13.97 11.09 -10.37
CA GLU A 9 15.20 11.87 -10.49
C GLU A 9 16.16 11.64 -9.33
N VAL A 10 15.66 11.49 -8.10
CA VAL A 10 16.47 11.15 -6.94
C VAL A 10 17.05 9.75 -7.08
N ILE A 11 16.26 8.76 -7.50
CA ILE A 11 16.75 7.41 -7.76
C ILE A 11 17.86 7.44 -8.83
N ASP A 12 17.66 8.16 -9.92
CA ASP A 12 18.66 8.29 -10.99
C ASP A 12 19.97 8.88 -10.48
N LYS A 13 19.91 9.97 -9.71
CA LYS A 13 21.11 10.58 -9.11
C LYS A 13 21.86 9.64 -8.16
N ILE A 14 21.13 8.84 -7.38
CA ILE A 14 21.73 7.82 -6.51
C ILE A 14 22.42 6.74 -7.35
N LEU A 15 21.75 6.24 -8.40
CA LEU A 15 22.28 5.17 -9.26
C LEU A 15 23.50 5.63 -10.07
N GLU A 16 23.52 6.88 -10.53
CA GLU A 16 24.63 7.52 -11.23
C GLU A 16 25.78 7.93 -10.30
N GLY A 17 25.56 7.95 -8.98
CA GLY A 17 26.55 8.39 -8.00
C GLY A 17 26.74 9.91 -7.94
N THR A 18 25.78 10.68 -8.47
CA THR A 18 25.78 12.16 -8.44
C THR A 18 25.08 12.71 -7.19
N MET A 19 24.42 11.85 -6.41
CA MET A 19 23.90 12.13 -5.07
C MET A 19 24.44 11.09 -4.09
N SER A 20 24.93 11.56 -2.94
CA SER A 20 25.40 10.68 -1.87
C SER A 20 24.25 10.02 -1.10
N ALA A 21 24.55 8.90 -0.41
CA ALA A 21 23.58 8.23 0.45
C ALA A 21 23.04 9.13 1.56
N GLU A 22 23.89 9.97 2.16
CA GLU A 22 23.51 10.90 3.25
C GLU A 22 22.55 12.00 2.75
N GLU A 23 22.82 12.56 1.57
CA GLU A 23 21.95 13.54 0.92
C GLU A 23 20.59 12.92 0.59
N ALA A 24 20.59 11.70 0.03
CA ALA A 24 19.38 10.96 -0.30
C ALA A 24 18.53 10.69 0.95
N VAL A 25 19.13 10.14 2.01
CA VAL A 25 18.43 9.84 3.28
C VAL A 25 17.86 11.11 3.91
N THR A 26 18.60 12.22 3.88
CA THR A 26 18.13 13.51 4.41
C THR A 26 16.92 14.02 3.65
N TRP A 27 16.98 13.99 2.31
CA TRP A 27 15.87 14.41 1.45
C TRP A 27 14.64 13.51 1.68
N VAL A 28 14.83 12.20 1.70
CA VAL A 28 13.77 11.20 1.94
C VAL A 28 13.12 11.38 3.31
N GLY A 29 13.89 11.61 4.37
CA GLY A 29 13.36 11.85 5.71
C GLY A 29 12.43 13.06 5.79
N TYR A 30 12.62 14.05 4.93
CA TYR A 30 11.74 15.21 4.80
C TYR A 30 10.47 14.91 3.98
N GLU A 31 10.61 14.11 2.92
CA GLU A 31 9.53 13.87 1.95
C GLU A 31 8.60 12.71 2.29
N ILE A 32 9.06 11.64 2.94
CA ILE A 32 8.21 10.50 3.35
C ILE A 32 6.90 10.93 4.03
N PRO A 33 6.90 11.79 5.08
CA PRO A 33 5.66 12.13 5.78
C PRO A 33 4.72 13.04 4.97
N ARG A 34 5.15 13.52 3.81
CA ARG A 34 4.45 14.51 2.99
C ARG A 34 4.02 13.97 1.64
N THR A 35 4.67 12.90 1.19
CA THR A 35 4.46 12.31 -0.12
C THR A 35 3.24 11.41 -0.08
N SER A 36 2.30 11.65 -1.00
CA SER A 36 1.16 10.76 -1.16
C SER A 36 1.66 9.42 -1.69
N ARG A 37 1.03 8.33 -1.25
CA ARG A 37 1.36 7.00 -1.79
C ARG A 37 1.01 6.85 -3.27
N CYS A 38 0.19 7.74 -3.83
CA CYS A 38 -0.01 7.82 -5.28
C CYS A 38 1.21 8.30 -6.06
N GLU A 39 2.04 9.13 -5.42
CA GLU A 39 3.31 9.60 -5.98
C GLU A 39 4.40 8.55 -5.78
N ASP A 40 4.36 7.82 -4.67
CA ASP A 40 5.29 6.72 -4.32
C ASP A 40 4.59 5.37 -4.10
N PRO A 41 4.00 4.75 -5.15
CA PRO A 41 3.23 3.50 -5.03
C PRO A 41 4.11 2.28 -4.71
N ALA A 42 5.40 2.35 -5.03
CA ALA A 42 6.37 1.29 -4.80
C ALA A 42 7.11 1.46 -3.46
N SER A 43 6.77 2.47 -2.66
CA SER A 43 7.48 2.82 -1.41
C SER A 43 8.99 3.03 -1.62
N ALA A 44 9.38 3.59 -2.76
CA ALA A 44 10.78 3.83 -3.12
C ALA A 44 11.48 4.70 -2.08
N LEU A 45 10.77 5.69 -1.51
CA LEU A 45 11.29 6.53 -0.44
C LEU A 45 11.63 5.70 0.80
N THR A 46 10.78 4.75 1.19
CA THR A 46 11.08 3.85 2.31
C THR A 46 12.29 2.97 2.02
N THR A 47 12.41 2.42 0.81
CA THR A 47 13.58 1.63 0.41
C THR A 47 14.87 2.44 0.46
N ILE A 48 14.86 3.68 -0.05
CA ILE A 48 16.02 4.58 0.05
C ILE A 48 16.38 4.82 1.52
N LEU A 49 15.38 5.12 2.36
CA LEU A 49 15.61 5.34 3.78
C LEU A 49 16.25 4.12 4.43
N THR A 50 15.68 2.92 4.29
CA THR A 50 16.15 1.74 5.03
C THR A 50 17.44 1.15 4.50
N GLU A 51 17.66 1.15 3.18
CA GLU A 51 18.82 0.50 2.60
C GLU A 51 20.06 1.40 2.56
N LEU A 52 19.86 2.72 2.45
CA LEU A 52 20.96 3.69 2.38
C LEU A 52 21.25 4.38 3.72
N ASP A 53 20.44 4.16 4.77
CA ASP A 53 20.74 4.70 6.11
C ASP A 53 22.16 4.27 6.53
N PRO A 54 23.07 5.20 6.86
CA PRO A 54 24.39 4.85 7.38
C PRO A 54 24.33 4.16 8.75
N ASN A 55 23.19 4.17 9.45
CA ASN A 55 23.01 3.57 10.76
C ASN A 55 23.17 2.03 10.72
N PRO A 56 24.13 1.46 11.47
CA PRO A 56 24.43 0.03 11.47
C PRO A 56 23.33 -0.86 12.07
N VAL A 57 22.30 -0.27 12.69
CA VAL A 57 21.17 -1.02 13.27
C VAL A 57 20.17 -1.47 12.20
N VAL A 58 20.18 -0.86 11.01
CA VAL A 58 19.27 -1.25 9.92
C VAL A 58 19.87 -2.42 9.14
N ILE A 59 19.14 -3.54 9.07
CA ILE A 59 19.55 -4.73 8.32
C ILE A 59 19.52 -4.38 6.83
N LYS A 60 20.71 -4.25 6.23
CA LYS A 60 20.86 -3.98 4.80
C LYS A 60 20.79 -5.28 4.00
N SER A 61 20.00 -5.28 2.93
CA SER A 61 19.88 -6.45 2.04
C SER A 61 21.13 -6.65 1.16
N GLY A 62 21.96 -5.61 0.99
CA GLY A 62 23.08 -5.58 0.06
C GLY A 62 22.67 -5.49 -1.43
N LYS A 63 21.37 -5.57 -1.73
CA LYS A 63 20.78 -5.55 -3.08
C LYS A 63 19.98 -4.28 -3.36
N TRP A 64 20.28 -3.21 -2.65
CA TRP A 64 19.53 -1.95 -2.73
C TRP A 64 19.48 -1.40 -4.16
N ARG A 65 20.55 -1.57 -4.94
CA ARG A 65 20.63 -1.08 -6.32
C ARG A 65 19.61 -1.78 -7.23
N GLU A 66 19.46 -3.10 -7.10
CA GLU A 66 18.46 -3.88 -7.81
C GLU A 66 17.05 -3.43 -7.40
N ARG A 67 16.79 -3.28 -6.09
CA ARG A 67 15.49 -2.80 -5.59
C ARG A 67 15.14 -1.41 -6.10
N LEU A 68 16.07 -0.46 -6.09
CA LEU A 68 15.80 0.90 -6.59
C LEU A 68 15.52 0.92 -8.09
N LEU A 69 16.20 0.09 -8.90
CA LEU A 69 15.87 -0.06 -10.32
C LEU A 69 14.42 -0.57 -10.51
N LEU A 70 14.01 -1.55 -9.72
CA LEU A 70 12.65 -2.09 -9.74
C LEU A 70 11.61 -1.04 -9.32
N HIS A 71 11.85 -0.30 -8.24
CA HIS A 71 10.96 0.78 -7.84
C HIS A 71 10.87 1.89 -8.89
N ARG A 72 11.98 2.23 -9.54
CA ARG A 72 12.02 3.19 -10.64
C ARG A 72 11.16 2.75 -11.80
N GLU A 73 11.20 1.47 -12.21
CA GLU A 73 10.34 0.95 -13.27
C GLU A 73 8.85 1.11 -12.95
N VAL A 74 8.46 0.81 -11.71
CA VAL A 74 7.08 1.01 -11.23
C VAL A 74 6.68 2.49 -11.32
N LEU A 75 7.56 3.40 -10.91
CA LEU A 75 7.34 4.84 -10.98
C LEU A 75 7.25 5.35 -12.43
N VAL A 76 8.11 4.88 -13.34
CA VAL A 76 8.11 5.30 -14.74
C VAL A 76 6.84 4.88 -15.48
N ARG A 77 6.38 3.63 -15.28
CA ARG A 77 5.12 3.17 -15.89
C ARG A 77 3.94 4.02 -15.42
N GLY A 78 3.99 4.44 -14.16
CA GLY A 78 2.88 5.09 -13.50
C GLY A 78 1.77 4.08 -13.23
N VAL A 79 1.11 4.25 -12.09
CA VAL A 79 -0.06 3.44 -11.77
C VAL A 79 -1.28 4.30 -11.53
N PRO A 80 -2.48 3.77 -11.80
CA PRO A 80 -3.71 4.46 -11.51
C PRO A 80 -3.68 4.90 -10.05
N CYS A 81 -3.77 6.21 -9.83
CA CYS A 81 -3.97 6.77 -8.51
C CYS A 81 -5.49 6.86 -8.30
N PRO A 82 -6.10 5.99 -7.51
CA PRO A 82 -7.55 6.01 -7.34
C PRO A 82 -8.04 7.23 -6.56
N SER A 83 -7.17 7.98 -5.89
CA SER A 83 -7.54 9.31 -5.38
C SER A 83 -7.89 10.31 -6.51
N MET A 84 -7.43 10.07 -7.74
CA MET A 84 -7.82 10.82 -8.94
C MET A 84 -9.12 10.30 -9.58
N ASN A 85 -9.53 9.07 -9.28
CA ASN A 85 -10.73 8.40 -9.81
C ASN A 85 -11.80 8.09 -8.75
N LEU A 86 -11.82 8.85 -7.64
CA LEU A 86 -12.69 8.63 -6.47
C LEU A 86 -14.20 8.67 -6.77
N LYS A 87 -14.62 9.23 -7.91
CA LYS A 87 -16.04 9.22 -8.30
C LYS A 87 -16.54 7.83 -8.65
N THR A 88 -15.65 6.96 -9.13
CA THR A 88 -15.99 5.61 -9.62
C THR A 88 -15.32 4.50 -8.83
N ILE A 89 -14.19 4.73 -8.16
CA ILE A 89 -13.50 3.69 -7.36
C ILE A 89 -13.83 3.86 -5.88
N GLN A 90 -14.42 2.82 -5.27
CA GLN A 90 -14.79 2.81 -3.85
C GLN A 90 -13.71 2.23 -2.95
N ALA A 91 -12.95 1.28 -3.48
CA ALA A 91 -11.87 0.60 -2.78
C ALA A 91 -10.93 -0.02 -3.81
N TYR A 92 -9.67 -0.19 -3.43
CA TYR A 92 -8.71 -0.89 -4.27
C TYR A 92 -7.59 -1.47 -3.41
N TRP A 93 -6.96 -2.50 -3.96
CA TRP A 93 -5.74 -3.12 -3.50
C TRP A 93 -4.92 -3.43 -4.74
N MET A 94 -3.65 -3.04 -4.74
CA MET A 94 -2.78 -3.17 -5.90
C MET A 94 -1.42 -3.67 -5.43
N ILE A 95 -0.79 -4.54 -6.20
CA ILE A 95 0.54 -5.05 -5.89
C ILE A 95 1.38 -5.13 -7.16
N PHE A 96 2.67 -4.93 -6.96
CA PHE A 96 3.70 -5.02 -7.98
C PHE A 96 4.62 -6.18 -7.66
N SER A 97 4.80 -7.10 -8.61
CA SER A 97 6.00 -7.95 -8.63
C SER A 97 6.89 -7.40 -9.74
N PRO A 98 7.93 -6.62 -9.38
CA PRO A 98 8.85 -6.10 -10.38
C PRO A 98 9.47 -7.22 -11.22
N GLY A 99 9.40 -7.09 -12.54
CA GLY A 99 9.86 -8.12 -13.49
C GLY A 99 8.82 -9.18 -13.87
N GLU A 100 7.67 -9.27 -13.18
CA GLU A 100 6.63 -10.26 -13.51
C GLU A 100 5.31 -9.60 -13.92
N LYS A 101 4.59 -8.97 -12.98
CA LYS A 101 3.21 -8.51 -13.20
C LYS A 101 2.74 -7.46 -12.19
N VAL A 102 1.67 -6.78 -12.58
CA VAL A 102 0.87 -5.86 -11.78
C VAL A 102 -0.47 -6.54 -11.52
N VAL A 103 -0.94 -6.50 -10.27
CA VAL A 103 -2.27 -7.01 -9.90
C VAL A 103 -3.07 -5.87 -9.31
N LEU A 104 -4.32 -5.73 -9.76
CA LEU A 104 -5.27 -4.74 -9.28
C LEU A 104 -6.59 -5.44 -8.89
N CYS A 105 -6.94 -5.38 -7.61
CA CYS A 105 -8.29 -5.68 -7.10
C CYS A 105 -8.98 -4.37 -6.77
N GLN A 106 -10.15 -4.07 -7.34
CA GLN A 106 -10.88 -2.85 -7.01
C GLN A 106 -12.39 -3.02 -6.99
N ILE A 107 -13.06 -2.19 -6.21
CA ILE A 107 -14.52 -2.05 -6.25
C ILE A 107 -14.84 -0.79 -7.07
N ARG A 108 -15.29 -0.99 -8.30
CA ARG A 108 -15.72 0.09 -9.19
C ARG A 108 -17.24 0.26 -9.15
N ARG A 109 -17.69 1.50 -9.30
CA ARG A 109 -19.07 1.88 -9.55
C ARG A 109 -19.25 2.19 -11.03
N THR A 110 -20.17 1.50 -11.70
CA THR A 110 -20.52 1.77 -13.10
C THR A 110 -21.31 3.07 -13.21
N GLU A 111 -21.47 3.58 -14.43
CA GLU A 111 -22.35 4.73 -14.71
C GLU A 111 -23.79 4.51 -14.22
N LYS A 112 -24.26 3.26 -14.27
CA LYS A 112 -25.56 2.81 -13.76
C LYS A 112 -25.62 2.65 -12.24
N LYS A 113 -24.57 3.08 -11.53
CA LYS A 113 -24.41 3.00 -10.06
C LYS A 113 -24.24 1.58 -9.50
N GLU A 114 -24.10 0.57 -10.34
CA GLU A 114 -23.84 -0.82 -9.94
C GLU A 114 -22.41 -0.93 -9.39
N ARG A 115 -22.20 -1.83 -8.44
CA ARG A 115 -20.87 -2.10 -7.88
C ARG A 115 -20.32 -3.37 -8.53
N ILE A 116 -19.06 -3.32 -8.93
CA ILE A 116 -18.34 -4.45 -9.50
C ILE A 116 -17.02 -4.59 -8.75
N LEU A 117 -16.77 -5.78 -8.22
CA LEU A 117 -15.43 -6.19 -7.84
C LEU A 117 -14.69 -6.60 -9.12
N GLU A 118 -13.61 -5.90 -9.43
CA GLU A 118 -12.80 -6.11 -10.62
C GLU A 118 -11.42 -6.58 -10.18
N LEU A 119 -10.95 -7.66 -10.78
CA LEU A 119 -9.60 -8.19 -10.60
C LEU A 119 -8.90 -8.21 -11.95
N ILE A 120 -7.81 -7.46 -12.07
CA ILE A 120 -6.98 -7.33 -13.27
C ILE A 120 -5.58 -7.80 -12.94
N VAL A 121 -4.99 -8.59 -13.83
CA VAL A 121 -3.57 -8.92 -13.79
C VAL A 121 -2.95 -8.57 -15.13
N GLU A 122 -1.89 -7.78 -15.11
CA GLU A 122 -1.19 -7.28 -16.29
C GLU A 122 0.31 -7.56 -16.19
N LEU A 123 0.95 -7.88 -17.32
CA LEU A 123 2.40 -7.86 -17.42
C LEU A 123 2.94 -6.43 -17.47
N TRP A 124 4.25 -6.30 -17.25
CA TRP A 124 4.96 -5.02 -17.40
C TRP A 124 4.92 -4.43 -18.83
N SER A 125 4.56 -5.22 -19.84
CA SER A 125 4.26 -4.77 -21.20
C SER A 125 2.91 -4.05 -21.35
N GLY A 126 2.03 -4.13 -20.36
CA GLY A 126 0.63 -3.69 -20.46
C GLY A 126 -0.32 -4.77 -20.97
N GLU A 127 0.19 -5.95 -21.30
CA GLU A 127 -0.62 -7.10 -21.67
C GLU A 127 -1.42 -7.60 -20.48
N GLN A 128 -2.74 -7.59 -20.59
CA GLN A 128 -3.64 -8.15 -19.58
C GLN A 128 -3.69 -9.67 -19.70
N ILE A 129 -3.18 -10.37 -18.69
CA ILE A 129 -3.13 -11.84 -18.64
C ILE A 129 -4.31 -12.45 -17.88
N PHE A 130 -4.98 -11.67 -17.03
CA PHE A 130 -6.20 -12.12 -16.36
C PHE A 130 -7.14 -10.95 -16.09
N TYR A 131 -8.43 -11.25 -16.19
CA TYR A 131 -9.49 -10.29 -15.90
C TYR A 131 -10.73 -11.00 -15.39
N GLU A 132 -11.27 -10.48 -14.30
CA GLU A 132 -12.48 -10.97 -13.68
C GLU A 132 -13.33 -9.80 -13.19
N GLN A 133 -14.64 -9.94 -13.35
CA GLN A 133 -15.63 -9.04 -12.76
C GLN A 133 -16.68 -9.85 -12.03
N VAL A 134 -16.88 -9.50 -10.76
CA VAL A 134 -17.93 -10.05 -9.92
C VAL A 134 -18.88 -8.91 -9.56
N PRO A 135 -20.15 -8.96 -10.02
CA PRO A 135 -21.16 -8.00 -9.58
C PRO A 135 -21.32 -8.08 -8.06
N LEU A 136 -21.22 -6.93 -7.39
CA LEU A 136 -21.53 -6.81 -5.97
C LEU A 136 -22.93 -6.22 -5.82
N PRO A 137 -23.86 -6.90 -5.13
CA PRO A 137 -25.20 -6.37 -4.91
C PRO A 137 -25.19 -5.09 -4.08
N VAL A 138 -26.39 -4.50 -3.94
CA VAL A 138 -26.60 -3.21 -3.28
C VAL A 138 -26.05 -3.25 -1.86
N LYS A 139 -25.30 -2.19 -1.52
CA LYS A 139 -24.58 -2.07 -0.25
C LYS A 139 -25.54 -2.21 0.95
N ARG A 140 -25.37 -3.24 1.78
CA ARG A 140 -26.11 -3.40 3.04
C ARG A 140 -25.75 -2.23 3.96
N LEU A 141 -26.73 -1.38 4.28
CA LEU A 141 -26.50 -0.13 4.99
C LEU A 141 -26.36 -0.31 6.50
N THR A 142 -26.89 -1.41 7.03
CA THR A 142 -26.94 -1.75 8.45
C THR A 142 -26.30 -3.12 8.68
N GLY A 143 -25.64 -3.29 9.82
CA GLY A 143 -24.96 -4.52 10.21
C GLY A 143 -23.93 -4.25 11.31
N PRO A 144 -23.42 -5.30 11.97
CA PRO A 144 -22.30 -5.15 12.89
C PRO A 144 -21.07 -4.63 12.15
N GLN A 145 -20.25 -3.84 12.85
CA GLN A 145 -18.97 -3.41 12.32
C GLN A 145 -18.03 -4.61 12.22
N LEU A 146 -17.42 -4.80 11.06
CA LEU A 146 -16.39 -5.81 10.88
C LEU A 146 -15.15 -5.37 11.66
N SER A 147 -14.66 -6.21 12.56
CA SER A 147 -13.43 -5.95 13.30
C SER A 147 -12.21 -6.52 12.59
N GLU A 148 -11.02 -6.12 13.04
CA GLU A 148 -9.77 -6.72 12.56
C GLU A 148 -9.65 -8.19 12.99
N GLU A 149 -10.11 -8.51 14.19
CA GLU A 149 -10.12 -9.87 14.74
C GLU A 149 -10.97 -10.80 13.88
N ASP A 150 -12.17 -10.37 13.44
CA ASP A 150 -13.04 -11.14 12.56
C ASP A 150 -12.33 -11.54 11.24
N VAL A 151 -11.56 -10.61 10.66
CA VAL A 151 -10.83 -10.84 9.41
C VAL A 151 -9.69 -11.84 9.61
N GLU A 152 -8.95 -11.72 10.71
CA GLU A 152 -7.85 -12.64 11.03
C GLU A 152 -8.35 -14.04 11.42
N GLU A 153 -9.42 -14.14 12.22
CA GLU A 153 -10.06 -15.41 12.55
C GLU A 153 -10.48 -16.19 11.30
N LYS A 154 -11.07 -15.49 10.31
CA LYS A 154 -11.48 -16.13 9.05
C LYS A 154 -10.31 -16.57 8.20
N LYS A 155 -9.23 -15.78 8.13
CA LYS A 155 -7.98 -16.19 7.45
C LYS A 155 -7.39 -17.43 8.11
N ASP A 156 -7.38 -17.49 9.44
CA ASP A 156 -6.82 -18.60 10.19
C ASP A 156 -7.67 -19.86 10.06
N ALA A 157 -8.99 -19.75 10.07
CA ALA A 157 -9.90 -20.86 9.82
C ALA A 157 -9.66 -21.47 8.41
N TYR A 158 -9.48 -20.63 7.40
CA TYR A 158 -9.10 -21.08 6.05
C TYR A 158 -7.73 -21.77 6.03
N LYS A 159 -6.68 -21.16 6.61
CA LYS A 159 -5.32 -21.74 6.67
C LYS A 159 -5.29 -23.09 7.39
N LYS A 160 -6.12 -23.28 8.42
CA LYS A 160 -6.24 -24.52 9.19
C LYS A 160 -7.12 -25.58 8.49
N GLY A 161 -7.70 -25.26 7.33
CA GLY A 161 -8.59 -26.16 6.59
C GLY A 161 -9.96 -26.35 7.22
N VAL A 162 -10.36 -25.47 8.15
CA VAL A 162 -11.70 -25.47 8.77
C VAL A 162 -12.75 -24.92 7.81
N LEU A 163 -12.36 -23.97 6.96
CA LEU A 163 -13.17 -23.44 5.87
C LEU A 163 -12.58 -23.88 4.53
N THR A 164 -13.45 -24.23 3.59
CA THR A 164 -13.08 -24.40 2.20
C THR A 164 -12.76 -23.04 1.54
N GLY A 165 -12.07 -23.07 0.41
CA GLY A 165 -11.80 -21.86 -0.36
C GLY A 165 -13.07 -21.16 -0.86
N GLU A 166 -14.10 -21.94 -1.20
CA GLU A 166 -15.41 -21.42 -1.65
C GLU A 166 -16.13 -20.69 -0.51
N GLU A 167 -16.24 -21.30 0.67
CA GLU A 167 -16.86 -20.68 1.85
C GLU A 167 -16.13 -19.40 2.28
N ALA A 168 -14.80 -19.41 2.22
CA ALA A 168 -14.01 -18.23 2.52
C ALA A 168 -14.23 -17.11 1.47
N LEU A 169 -14.35 -17.46 0.19
CA LEU A 169 -14.56 -16.51 -0.89
C LEU A 169 -15.96 -15.87 -0.79
N GLU A 170 -16.98 -16.69 -0.55
CA GLU A 170 -18.35 -16.22 -0.31
C GLU A 170 -18.41 -15.26 0.88
N TRP A 171 -17.72 -15.61 1.98
CA TRP A 171 -17.65 -14.73 3.15
C TRP A 171 -17.01 -13.38 2.82
N VAL A 172 -15.89 -13.37 2.06
CA VAL A 172 -15.24 -12.11 1.65
C VAL A 172 -16.17 -11.26 0.79
N ILE A 173 -16.88 -11.86 -0.17
CA ILE A 173 -17.86 -11.16 -1.01
C ILE A 173 -18.98 -10.56 -0.16
N ASP A 174 -19.54 -11.33 0.77
CA ASP A 174 -20.58 -10.89 1.71
C ASP A 174 -20.12 -9.67 2.55
N GLN A 175 -18.86 -9.65 3.00
CA GLN A 175 -18.29 -8.50 3.71
C GLN A 175 -18.08 -7.28 2.79
N LEU A 176 -17.66 -7.47 1.54
CA LEU A 176 -17.49 -6.36 0.57
C LEU A 176 -18.82 -5.69 0.20
N GLU A 177 -19.93 -6.39 0.37
CA GLU A 177 -21.30 -5.84 0.24
C GLU A 177 -21.70 -4.95 1.42
N SER A 178 -21.05 -5.08 2.58
CA SER A 178 -21.43 -4.41 3.83
C SER A 178 -20.87 -2.98 3.93
N LYS A 179 -21.68 -1.99 4.33
CA LYS A 179 -21.21 -0.62 4.62
C LYS A 179 -20.30 -0.52 5.84
N PRO A 180 -20.59 -1.20 6.96
CA PRO A 180 -19.69 -1.23 8.11
C PRO A 180 -18.29 -1.79 7.85
N ALA A 181 -18.07 -2.55 6.76
CA ALA A 181 -16.77 -3.15 6.43
C ALA A 181 -15.81 -2.24 5.64
N VAL A 182 -16.18 -0.98 5.36
CA VAL A 182 -15.39 -0.06 4.51
C VAL A 182 -13.95 0.09 4.98
N ASP A 183 -13.74 0.16 6.30
CA ASP A 183 -12.40 0.31 6.87
C ASP A 183 -11.52 -0.93 6.65
N HIS A 184 -12.10 -2.08 6.30
CA HIS A 184 -11.39 -3.35 6.07
C HIS A 184 -11.32 -3.74 4.59
N TYR A 185 -11.85 -2.94 3.66
CA TYR A 185 -11.90 -3.30 2.24
C TYR A 185 -10.53 -3.67 1.65
N ALA A 186 -9.44 -2.95 1.96
CA ALA A 186 -8.12 -3.32 1.46
C ALA A 186 -7.67 -4.72 1.94
N LYS A 187 -7.93 -5.04 3.23
CA LYS A 187 -7.62 -6.37 3.80
C LYS A 187 -8.49 -7.47 3.16
N LEU A 188 -9.75 -7.17 2.91
CA LEU A 188 -10.70 -8.08 2.24
C LEU A 188 -10.33 -8.30 0.77
N LEU A 189 -9.93 -7.26 0.03
CA LEU A 189 -9.47 -7.38 -1.36
C LEU A 189 -8.16 -8.18 -1.48
N LYS A 190 -7.23 -8.00 -0.53
CA LYS A 190 -6.04 -8.87 -0.40
C LYS A 190 -6.44 -10.33 -0.13
N PHE A 191 -7.39 -10.56 0.78
CA PHE A 191 -7.83 -11.91 1.09
C PHE A 191 -8.52 -12.57 -0.11
N TYR A 192 -9.37 -11.82 -0.82
CA TYR A 192 -9.98 -12.24 -2.09
C TYR A 192 -8.92 -12.70 -3.10
N TRP A 193 -7.86 -11.90 -3.31
CA TRP A 193 -6.75 -12.27 -4.20
C TRP A 193 -6.10 -13.59 -3.78
N ASN A 194 -5.73 -13.73 -2.51
CA ASN A 194 -5.07 -14.93 -1.99
C ASN A 194 -5.94 -16.19 -2.15
N LEU A 195 -7.27 -16.06 -2.07
CA LEU A 195 -8.20 -17.18 -2.31
C LEU A 195 -8.30 -17.54 -3.80
N ARG A 196 -8.22 -16.55 -4.71
CA ARG A 196 -8.27 -16.78 -6.16
C ARG A 196 -6.94 -17.27 -6.74
N ARG A 197 -5.83 -17.00 -6.05
CA ARG A 197 -4.46 -17.33 -6.45
C ARG A 197 -3.65 -17.89 -5.27
N PRO A 198 -4.07 -19.02 -4.68
CA PRO A 198 -3.46 -19.56 -3.45
C PRO A 198 -1.99 -19.99 -3.61
N HIS A 199 -1.54 -20.23 -4.84
CA HIS A 199 -0.16 -20.61 -5.16
C HIS A 199 0.73 -19.44 -5.54
N GLU A 200 0.17 -18.23 -5.62
CA GLU A 200 0.95 -17.04 -5.93
C GLU A 200 1.26 -16.33 -4.63
N TRP A 201 2.48 -16.55 -4.11
CA TRP A 201 2.92 -15.82 -2.93
C TRP A 201 3.18 -14.37 -3.31
N PHE A 202 2.39 -13.50 -2.72
CA PHE A 202 2.42 -12.07 -2.94
C PHE A 202 2.47 -11.38 -1.59
N ASP A 203 3.63 -10.81 -1.26
CA ASP A 203 3.82 -10.04 -0.04
C ASP A 203 3.38 -8.59 -0.31
N PRO A 204 2.37 -8.03 0.37
CA PRO A 204 1.85 -6.74 -0.01
C PRO A 204 2.72 -5.61 0.51
N GLU A 205 3.10 -4.74 -0.42
CA GLU A 205 3.35 -3.34 -0.13
C GLU A 205 2.31 -2.45 -0.81
N TYR A 206 1.02 -2.63 -0.47
CA TYR A 206 0.04 -1.55 -0.57
C TYR A 206 -1.29 -1.85 0.14
N SER A 207 -1.74 -0.92 0.99
CA SER A 207 -3.14 -0.83 1.43
C SER A 207 -3.44 0.64 1.76
N GLU A 208 -4.24 1.32 0.93
CA GLU A 208 -4.78 2.64 1.28
C GLU A 208 -6.15 2.46 1.93
N HIS A 209 -6.30 3.00 3.13
CA HIS A 209 -7.60 3.24 3.75
C HIS A 209 -7.92 4.73 3.57
N SER A 210 -9.19 5.08 3.43
CA SER A 210 -9.59 6.47 3.59
C SER A 210 -9.20 6.93 5.00
N VAL A 211 -8.18 7.78 5.10
CA VAL A 211 -7.66 8.29 6.37
C VAL A 211 -8.77 9.06 7.08
N THR A 212 -9.49 8.40 8.00
CA THR A 212 -10.26 9.14 9.00
C THR A 212 -9.27 9.69 10.03
N LYS A 213 -9.55 10.87 10.60
CA LYS A 213 -8.67 11.55 11.55
C LYS A 213 -8.32 10.73 12.82
N ASN A 214 -8.94 9.55 12.99
CA ASN A 214 -8.88 8.70 14.17
C ASN A 214 -8.09 7.39 13.98
N ASP A 215 -7.38 7.23 12.86
CA ASP A 215 -6.54 6.04 12.61
C ASP A 215 -5.48 5.86 13.75
N PRO A 216 -5.45 4.71 14.45
CA PRO A 216 -4.52 4.44 15.55
C PRO A 216 -3.05 4.50 15.12
N MET A 217 -2.72 4.12 13.89
CA MET A 217 -1.35 4.14 13.36
C MET A 217 -0.92 5.57 13.03
N VAL A 218 -1.85 6.40 12.54
CA VAL A 218 -1.62 7.85 12.41
C VAL A 218 -1.49 8.51 13.78
N ARG A 219 -2.21 8.03 14.79
CA ARG A 219 -2.08 8.50 16.18
C ARG A 219 -0.73 8.15 16.76
N ILE A 220 -0.29 6.90 16.64
CA ILE A 220 1.03 6.42 17.08
C ILE A 220 2.15 7.17 16.35
N GLY A 221 2.05 7.33 15.02
CA GLY A 221 3.01 8.11 14.24
C GLY A 221 3.07 9.58 14.67
N LYS A 222 1.92 10.22 14.89
CA LYS A 222 1.86 11.60 15.41
C LYS A 222 2.41 11.72 16.83
N ASP A 223 2.16 10.74 17.69
CA ASP A 223 2.63 10.73 19.07
C ASP A 223 4.14 10.53 19.12
N LEU A 224 4.69 9.63 18.30
CA LEU A 224 6.14 9.43 18.14
C LEU A 224 6.82 10.69 17.59
N ILE A 225 6.25 11.34 16.58
CA ILE A 225 6.78 12.62 16.05
C ILE A 225 6.75 13.72 17.12
N LYS A 226 5.67 13.80 17.93
CA LYS A 226 5.59 14.77 19.04
C LYS A 226 6.63 14.49 20.13
N ILE A 227 6.84 13.22 20.48
CA ILE A 227 7.86 12.81 21.45
C ILE A 227 9.24 13.17 20.91
N ALA A 228 9.54 12.81 19.66
CA ALA A 228 10.80 13.15 19.01
C ALA A 228 11.03 14.67 18.99
N GLN A 229 10.04 15.47 18.58
CA GLN A 229 10.14 16.94 18.60
C GLN A 229 10.36 17.51 20.01
N LYS A 230 9.74 16.92 21.04
CA LYS A 230 9.91 17.35 22.44
C LYS A 230 11.31 17.03 22.94
N GLU A 231 11.82 15.83 22.68
CA GLU A 231 13.18 15.43 23.07
C GLU A 231 14.24 16.21 22.28
N THR A 232 14.06 16.44 20.98
CA THR A 232 14.96 17.29 20.19
C THR A 232 15.02 18.73 20.75
N LYS A 233 13.88 19.31 21.14
CA LYS A 233 13.86 20.64 21.78
C LYS A 233 14.57 20.64 23.13
N LYS A 234 14.42 19.57 23.92
CA LYS A 234 15.10 19.40 25.21
C LYS A 234 16.61 19.32 25.03
N ILE A 235 17.08 18.47 24.12
CA ILE A 235 18.51 18.29 23.79
C ILE A 235 19.11 19.60 23.26
N LYS A 236 18.43 20.30 22.34
CA LYS A 236 18.89 21.61 21.84
C LYS A 236 19.06 22.62 22.98
N LYS A 237 18.11 22.64 23.93
CA LYS A 237 18.16 23.53 25.10
C LYS A 237 19.32 23.17 26.04
N GLU A 238 19.57 21.89 26.27
CA GLU A 238 20.67 21.40 27.12
C GLU A 238 22.04 21.66 26.49
N LEU A 239 22.14 21.60 25.16
CA LEU A 239 23.37 21.87 24.41
C LEU A 239 23.59 23.36 24.07
N GLY A 240 22.68 24.26 24.47
CA GLY A 240 22.76 25.69 24.14
C GLY A 240 22.62 26.01 22.65
N ILE A 241 22.10 25.08 21.86
CA ILE A 241 21.90 25.20 20.41
C ILE A 241 20.54 25.86 20.19
N LYS A 242 20.53 27.07 19.62
CA LYS A 242 19.28 27.76 19.22
C LYS A 242 18.61 27.06 18.02
#